data_AF-A0A7C2N2V3-F1
#
_entry.id   AF-A0A7C2N2V3-F1
#
_cell.length_a   1.000
_cell.length_b   1.000
_cell.length_c   1.000
_cell.angle_alpha   90.00
_cell.angle_beta   90.00
_cell.angle_gamma   90.00
#
_symmetry.space_group_name_H-M   'P 1'
#
loop_
_entity.id
_entity.type
_entity.pdbx_description
1 polymer ?
#
loop_
_entity_poly.entity_id
_entity_poly.type
_entity_poly.pdbx_seq_one_letter_code
_entity_poly.pdbx_strand_id
1 'polypeptide(L)'
;MEKIIKELKNYLNLIKLSFYFSSFFVFLLYLSFDLLFNFLIFNSSKSNNISHIMIITIVINILFSIIPIIIIIFFLYNIINSLWISKAKNIIISNILKEINLNFEKNFQVKYSIDYKKSNNLNPSSNLLSFLNDLLIFNNPVLYYKALNYINNGFVRLVPLSFRLEDEFIIRNENLHFEMIEVFLTNKYKRYKNYKKIETFFKGLAISTKLKNIKKINNPILIYSNLLFSNPKEIKFLKTKSFNINESKNDIINLLYNEIKLTNVFYNAYTLEIIDISELNFEITNLLHNIYCLYNIEDKETFFNLKLIFQKTIEKFFIINNYTKSFIIFYEDIIYLFLNYEDNIISNKNLFYVPSFLKANSKNLNPLIFNIKNQLEKILELFS
;
A
#
# COMPACT_ATOMS: atom_id res chain seq x y z
N MET A 1 29.52 -1.05 7.24
CA MET A 1 28.83 0.07 7.94
C MET A 1 29.37 1.49 7.70
N GLU A 2 30.63 1.84 8.06
CA GLU A 2 31.13 3.23 7.93
C GLU A 2 31.06 3.81 6.51
N LYS A 3 31.35 2.97 5.52
CA LYS A 3 31.24 3.33 4.09
C LYS A 3 29.81 3.74 3.70
N ILE A 4 28.80 3.00 4.18
CA ILE A 4 27.37 3.27 3.95
C ILE A 4 27.01 4.63 4.54
N ILE A 5 27.45 4.89 5.78
CA ILE A 5 27.18 6.14 6.50
C ILE A 5 27.78 7.34 5.76
N LYS A 6 29.03 7.22 5.29
CA LYS A 6 29.70 8.28 4.53
C LYS A 6 28.96 8.60 3.23
N GLU A 7 28.57 7.56 2.49
CA GLU A 7 27.84 7.72 1.23
C GLU A 7 26.46 8.37 1.44
N LEU A 8 25.70 7.91 2.44
CA LEU A 8 24.40 8.51 2.81
C LEU A 8 24.53 9.96 3.27
N LYS A 9 25.55 10.30 4.07
CA LYS A 9 25.80 11.68 4.51
C LYS A 9 26.06 12.61 3.32
N ASN A 10 26.94 12.18 2.41
CA ASN A 10 27.27 12.96 1.22
C ASN A 10 26.03 13.19 0.36
N TYR A 11 25.24 12.14 0.12
CA TYR A 11 24.03 12.23 -0.67
C TYR A 11 22.93 13.08 0.02
N LEU A 12 22.77 12.95 1.34
CA LEU A 12 21.83 13.76 2.11
C LEU A 12 22.15 15.26 2.03
N ASN A 13 23.43 15.61 2.13
CA ASN A 13 23.87 17.00 2.01
C ASN A 13 23.59 17.55 0.62
N LEU A 14 23.87 16.77 -0.43
CA LEU A 14 23.60 17.14 -1.81
C LEU A 14 22.10 17.37 -2.07
N ILE A 15 21.25 16.48 -1.55
CA ILE A 15 19.79 16.58 -1.67
C ILE A 15 19.23 17.79 -0.90
N LYS A 16 19.75 18.06 0.29
CA LYS A 16 19.35 19.26 1.05
C LYS A 16 19.74 20.53 0.30
N LEU A 17 20.98 20.58 -0.20
CA LEU A 17 21.48 21.71 -0.96
C LEU A 17 20.65 21.94 -2.23
N SER A 18 20.32 20.89 -2.97
CA SER A 18 19.48 21.00 -4.18
C SER A 18 18.07 21.50 -3.85
N PHE A 19 17.47 21.03 -2.74
CA PHE A 19 16.17 21.53 -2.29
C PHE A 19 16.21 23.01 -1.90
N TYR A 20 17.19 23.43 -1.09
CA TYR A 20 17.31 24.83 -0.67
C TYR A 20 17.61 25.75 -1.85
N PHE A 21 18.51 25.36 -2.74
CA PHE A 21 18.83 26.12 -3.95
C PHE A 21 17.61 26.25 -4.87
N SER A 22 16.88 25.15 -5.12
CA SER A 22 15.67 25.18 -5.95
C SER A 22 14.57 26.05 -5.32
N SER A 23 14.38 25.93 -4.00
CA SER A 23 13.38 26.73 -3.28
C SER A 23 13.74 28.22 -3.29
N PHE A 24 15.03 28.54 -3.12
CA PHE A 24 15.53 29.90 -3.23
C PHE A 24 15.36 30.46 -4.65
N PHE A 25 15.62 29.66 -5.68
CA PHE A 25 15.40 30.06 -7.06
C PHE A 25 13.91 30.35 -7.35
N VAL A 26 13.00 29.51 -6.86
CA VAL A 26 11.54 29.77 -6.94
C VAL A 26 11.17 31.07 -6.24
N PHE A 27 11.77 31.34 -5.07
CA PHE A 27 11.58 32.59 -4.35
C PHE A 27 12.12 33.81 -5.12
N LEU A 28 13.28 33.71 -5.76
CA LEU A 28 13.83 34.78 -6.60
C LEU A 28 12.95 35.07 -7.81
N LEU A 29 12.45 34.02 -8.47
CA LEU A 29 11.49 34.17 -9.57
C LEU A 29 10.25 34.92 -9.10
N TYR A 30 9.68 34.53 -7.96
CA TYR A 30 8.57 35.25 -7.36
C TYR A 30 8.88 36.73 -7.14
N LEU A 31 10.01 37.04 -6.50
CA LEU A 31 10.37 38.41 -6.17
C LEU A 31 10.56 39.25 -7.45
N SER A 32 11.11 38.64 -8.52
CA SER A 32 11.22 39.30 -9.82
C SER A 32 9.86 39.57 -10.48
N PHE A 33 8.91 38.64 -10.37
CA PHE A 33 7.54 38.83 -10.87
C PHE A 33 6.80 39.91 -10.09
N ASP A 34 6.92 39.91 -8.77
CA ASP A 34 6.27 40.89 -7.89
C ASP A 34 6.83 42.31 -8.14
N LEU A 35 8.15 42.46 -8.27
CA LEU A 35 8.77 43.74 -8.63
C LEU A 35 8.33 44.23 -10.02
N LEU A 36 8.32 43.35 -11.03
CA LEU A 36 7.89 43.70 -12.39
C LEU A 36 6.41 44.13 -12.39
N PHE A 37 5.57 43.43 -11.63
CA PHE A 37 4.16 43.74 -11.51
C PHE A 37 3.91 45.06 -10.78
N ASN A 38 4.59 45.32 -9.65
CA ASN A 38 4.53 46.59 -8.94
C ASN A 38 5.02 47.76 -9.81
N PHE A 39 6.05 47.54 -10.62
CA PHE A 39 6.52 48.53 -11.62
C PHE A 39 5.45 48.84 -12.67
N LEU A 40 4.76 47.83 -13.20
CA LEU A 40 3.65 48.00 -14.16
C LEU A 40 2.48 48.77 -13.53
N ILE A 41 2.09 48.44 -12.28
CA ILE A 41 1.06 49.18 -11.55
C ILE A 41 1.48 50.64 -11.39
N PHE A 42 2.70 50.89 -10.90
CA PHE A 42 3.20 52.25 -10.65
C PHE A 42 3.22 53.11 -11.93
N ASN A 43 3.56 52.52 -13.08
CA ASN A 43 3.49 53.25 -14.35
C ASN A 43 2.05 53.47 -14.82
N SER A 44 1.14 52.53 -14.56
CA SER A 44 -0.29 52.69 -14.88
C SER A 44 -1.01 53.71 -14.00
N SER A 45 -0.60 53.87 -12.73
CA SER A 45 -1.22 54.81 -11.79
C SER A 45 -0.90 56.28 -12.07
N LYS A 46 0.13 56.55 -12.90
CA LYS A 46 0.37 57.89 -13.46
C LYS A 46 -0.69 58.34 -14.47
N SER A 47 -1.51 57.42 -15.00
CA SER A 47 -2.67 57.75 -15.84
C SER A 47 -3.99 57.63 -15.06
N ASN A 48 -4.31 58.68 -14.29
CA ASN A 48 -5.61 59.02 -13.67
C ASN A 48 -6.39 58.00 -12.79
N ASN A 49 -6.73 58.47 -11.57
CA ASN A 49 -7.80 58.04 -10.65
C ASN A 49 -7.99 56.53 -10.37
N ILE A 50 -7.11 55.91 -9.57
CA ILE A 50 -7.32 54.53 -9.09
C ILE A 50 -6.73 54.34 -7.68
N SER A 51 -7.52 54.50 -6.63
CA SER A 51 -7.10 54.18 -5.25
C SER A 51 -7.68 52.87 -4.72
N HIS A 52 -8.99 52.64 -4.86
CA HIS A 52 -9.63 51.42 -4.35
C HIS A 52 -9.40 50.17 -5.21
N ILE A 53 -9.46 50.30 -6.54
CA ILE A 53 -9.20 49.18 -7.46
C ILE A 53 -7.73 48.74 -7.35
N MET A 54 -6.80 49.67 -7.08
CA MET A 54 -5.38 49.36 -6.89
C MET A 54 -5.14 48.51 -5.64
N ILE A 55 -5.77 48.84 -4.51
CA ILE A 55 -5.67 48.05 -3.26
C ILE A 55 -6.24 46.64 -3.45
N ILE A 56 -7.42 46.51 -4.08
CA ILE A 56 -8.03 45.20 -4.38
C ILE A 56 -7.12 44.38 -5.30
N THR A 57 -6.54 45.01 -6.31
CA THR A 57 -5.60 44.36 -7.24
C THR A 57 -4.34 43.90 -6.50
N ILE A 58 -3.77 44.70 -5.60
CA ILE A 58 -2.61 44.31 -4.78
C ILE A 58 -2.94 43.10 -3.89
N VAL A 59 -4.08 43.11 -3.20
CA VAL A 59 -4.50 41.99 -2.32
C VAL A 59 -4.75 40.72 -3.13
N ILE A 60 -5.45 40.82 -4.28
CA ILE A 60 -5.66 39.68 -5.18
C ILE A 60 -4.31 39.14 -5.66
N ASN A 61 -3.37 40.01 -6.04
CA ASN A 61 -2.05 39.54 -6.49
C ASN A 61 -1.25 38.87 -5.39
N ILE A 62 -1.22 39.39 -4.17
CA ILE A 62 -0.58 38.73 -3.02
C ILE A 62 -1.16 37.32 -2.81
N LEU A 63 -2.48 37.18 -2.88
CA LEU A 63 -3.15 35.87 -2.75
C LEU A 63 -2.84 34.94 -3.93
N PHE A 64 -2.87 35.45 -5.16
CA PHE A 64 -2.57 34.69 -6.37
C PHE A 64 -1.08 34.39 -6.56
N SER A 65 -0.19 35.06 -5.85
CA SER A 65 1.26 34.90 -5.99
C SER A 65 1.84 33.97 -4.92
N ILE A 66 1.35 34.04 -3.67
CA ILE A 66 1.81 33.17 -2.57
C ILE A 66 1.33 31.71 -2.74
N ILE A 67 0.07 31.50 -3.12
CA ILE A 67 -0.52 30.15 -3.22
C ILE A 67 0.25 29.27 -4.23
N PRO A 68 0.54 29.72 -5.46
CA PRO A 68 1.33 28.94 -6.41
C PRO A 68 2.75 28.62 -5.93
N ILE A 69 3.42 29.52 -5.20
CA ILE A 69 4.76 29.23 -4.65
C ILE A 69 4.69 28.07 -3.66
N ILE A 70 3.73 28.12 -2.72
CA ILE A 70 3.56 27.06 -1.73
C ILE A 70 3.31 25.73 -2.45
N ILE A 71 2.50 25.74 -3.51
CA ILE A 71 2.23 24.57 -4.35
C ILE A 71 3.52 24.07 -5.02
N ILE A 72 4.30 24.96 -5.64
CA ILE A 72 5.57 24.61 -6.32
C ILE A 72 6.59 24.04 -5.32
N ILE A 73 6.79 24.67 -4.17
CA ILE A 73 7.69 24.20 -3.11
C ILE A 73 7.23 22.84 -2.59
N PHE A 74 5.91 22.64 -2.42
CA PHE A 74 5.35 21.35 -2.02
C PHE A 74 5.62 20.26 -3.07
N PHE A 75 5.45 20.55 -4.36
CA PHE A 75 5.81 19.61 -5.43
C PHE A 75 7.31 19.29 -5.46
N LEU A 76 8.17 20.31 -5.34
CA LEU A 76 9.62 20.14 -5.24
C LEU A 76 10.01 19.26 -4.05
N TYR A 77 9.41 19.51 -2.88
CA TYR A 77 9.60 18.69 -1.70
C TYR A 77 9.27 17.21 -1.97
N ASN A 78 8.12 16.93 -2.57
CA ASN A 78 7.70 15.55 -2.85
C ASN A 78 8.64 14.84 -3.83
N ILE A 79 9.06 15.51 -4.91
CA ILE A 79 9.98 14.96 -5.91
C ILE A 79 11.34 14.64 -5.27
N ILE A 80 11.93 15.63 -4.59
CA ILE A 80 13.26 15.49 -3.99
C ILE A 80 13.24 14.45 -2.86
N ASN A 81 12.16 14.41 -2.09
CA ASN A 81 11.99 13.40 -1.04
C ASN A 81 11.87 11.98 -1.61
N SER A 82 11.19 11.80 -2.73
CA SER A 82 11.11 10.51 -3.42
C SER A 82 12.49 10.05 -3.90
N LEU A 83 13.29 10.95 -4.48
CA LEU A 83 14.66 10.66 -4.90
C LEU A 83 15.55 10.25 -3.72
N TRP A 84 15.44 11.00 -2.60
CA TRP A 84 16.15 10.68 -1.37
C TRP A 84 15.85 9.26 -0.88
N ILE A 85 14.56 8.93 -0.73
CA ILE A 85 14.13 7.63 -0.20
C ILE A 85 14.64 6.49 -1.07
N SER A 86 14.43 6.58 -2.40
CA SER A 86 14.86 5.51 -3.33
C SER A 86 16.38 5.31 -3.28
N LYS A 87 17.16 6.39 -3.39
CA LYS A 87 18.62 6.26 -3.41
C LYS A 87 19.18 5.80 -2.04
N ALA A 88 18.62 6.28 -0.93
CA ALA A 88 19.04 5.86 0.40
C ALA A 88 18.78 4.36 0.64
N LYS A 89 17.57 3.87 0.31
CA LYS A 89 17.24 2.45 0.36
C LYS A 89 18.21 1.62 -0.50
N ASN A 90 18.48 2.07 -1.73
CA ASN A 90 19.43 1.39 -2.63
C ASN A 90 20.84 1.30 -2.04
N ILE A 91 21.37 2.40 -1.48
CA ILE A 91 22.69 2.42 -0.83
C ILE A 91 22.72 1.45 0.36
N ILE A 92 21.70 1.50 1.22
CA ILE A 92 21.66 0.68 2.43
C ILE A 92 21.56 -0.80 2.07
N ILE A 93 20.57 -1.18 1.27
CA ILE A 93 20.23 -2.58 1.04
C ILE A 93 21.26 -3.26 0.13
N SER A 94 21.77 -2.59 -0.90
CA SER A 94 22.81 -3.19 -1.75
C SER A 94 24.11 -3.50 -0.99
N ASN A 95 24.46 -2.68 0.02
CA ASN A 95 25.62 -2.94 0.85
C ASN A 95 25.35 -4.02 1.91
N ILE A 96 24.19 -4.00 2.55
CA ILE A 96 23.80 -5.04 3.51
C ILE A 96 23.70 -6.40 2.81
N LEU A 97 23.10 -6.48 1.62
CA LEU A 97 23.01 -7.73 0.86
C LEU A 97 24.38 -8.27 0.43
N LYS A 98 25.35 -7.40 0.16
CA LYS A 98 26.74 -7.86 -0.07
C LYS A 98 27.34 -8.46 1.19
N GLU A 99 27.14 -7.85 2.35
CA GLU A 99 27.58 -8.40 3.64
C GLU A 99 26.89 -9.74 3.94
N ILE A 100 25.59 -9.86 3.66
CA ILE A 100 24.79 -11.06 3.90
C ILE A 100 25.14 -12.19 2.93
N ASN A 101 25.29 -11.92 1.63
CA ASN A 101 25.66 -12.92 0.62
C ASN A 101 27.07 -13.50 0.85
N LEU A 102 27.92 -12.83 1.63
CA LEU A 102 29.21 -13.38 2.06
C LEU A 102 29.07 -14.38 3.22
N ASN A 103 27.97 -14.31 3.98
CA ASN A 103 27.74 -15.10 5.19
C ASN A 103 26.71 -16.23 5.01
N PHE A 104 25.73 -16.08 4.10
CA PHE A 104 24.81 -17.15 3.74
C PHE A 104 25.49 -18.16 2.81
N GLU A 105 25.22 -19.45 3.02
CA GLU A 105 25.72 -20.54 2.16
C GLU A 105 25.53 -20.21 0.66
N LYS A 106 26.48 -20.61 -0.18
CA LYS A 106 26.64 -20.28 -1.62
C LYS A 106 25.42 -20.50 -2.54
N ASN A 107 24.30 -20.98 -2.02
CA ASN A 107 23.14 -21.46 -2.77
C ASN A 107 21.96 -20.47 -2.82
N PHE A 108 22.04 -19.32 -2.12
CA PHE A 108 20.97 -18.31 -2.13
C PHE A 108 21.34 -17.04 -2.90
N GLN A 109 20.48 -16.65 -3.85
CA GLN A 109 20.51 -15.37 -4.55
C GLN A 109 19.46 -14.43 -3.95
N VAL A 110 19.91 -13.35 -3.32
CA VAL A 110 19.02 -12.30 -2.81
C VAL A 110 19.01 -11.09 -3.74
N LYS A 111 17.81 -10.60 -4.10
CA LYS A 111 17.58 -9.42 -4.94
C LYS A 111 16.61 -8.48 -4.22
N TYR A 112 16.86 -7.18 -4.30
CA TYR A 112 15.95 -6.15 -3.85
C TYR A 112 15.69 -5.15 -4.99
N SER A 113 14.48 -4.64 -5.12
CA SER A 113 14.08 -3.72 -6.19
C SER A 113 13.10 -2.67 -5.68
N ILE A 114 13.43 -1.40 -5.92
CA ILE A 114 12.62 -0.23 -5.53
C ILE A 114 11.75 0.27 -6.68
N ASP A 115 12.27 0.22 -7.91
CA ASP A 115 11.71 0.96 -9.04
C ASP A 115 10.94 0.08 -10.04
N TYR A 116 11.31 -1.20 -10.20
CA TYR A 116 10.62 -2.14 -11.10
C TYR A 116 9.74 -3.09 -10.31
N LYS A 117 8.43 -3.06 -10.59
CA LYS A 117 7.43 -3.75 -9.77
C LYS A 117 6.44 -4.47 -10.65
N LYS A 118 6.72 -5.74 -10.90
CA LYS A 118 5.80 -6.68 -11.54
C LYS A 118 5.97 -8.03 -10.88
N SER A 119 5.00 -8.41 -10.06
CA SER A 119 4.89 -9.81 -9.66
C SER A 119 4.21 -10.57 -10.80
N ASN A 120 4.73 -11.73 -11.14
CA ASN A 120 4.01 -12.68 -11.98
C ASN A 120 2.80 -13.30 -11.25
N ASN A 121 2.74 -13.16 -9.92
CA ASN A 121 1.72 -13.75 -9.05
C ASN A 121 0.61 -12.76 -8.64
N LEU A 122 0.81 -11.45 -8.87
CA LEU A 122 -0.18 -10.40 -8.58
C LEU A 122 -0.58 -9.72 -9.87
N ASN A 123 -1.72 -10.15 -10.45
CA ASN A 123 -2.29 -9.49 -11.62
C ASN A 123 -3.26 -8.37 -11.17
N PRO A 124 -3.17 -7.14 -11.73
CA PRO A 124 -4.15 -6.08 -11.51
C PRO A 124 -5.60 -6.45 -11.73
N SER A 125 -5.86 -7.36 -12.67
CA SER A 125 -7.20 -7.87 -12.97
C SER A 125 -7.55 -9.13 -12.17
N SER A 126 -6.71 -9.55 -11.20
CA SER A 126 -6.98 -10.74 -10.39
C SER A 126 -8.13 -10.52 -9.42
N ASN A 127 -9.02 -11.51 -9.35
CA ASN A 127 -10.04 -11.61 -8.30
C ASN A 127 -9.40 -11.63 -6.91
N LEU A 128 -8.18 -12.16 -6.78
CA LEU A 128 -7.45 -12.25 -5.53
C LEU A 128 -7.19 -10.88 -4.87
N LEU A 129 -6.68 -9.88 -5.59
CA LEU A 129 -6.39 -8.57 -4.97
C LEU A 129 -7.69 -7.88 -4.51
N SER A 130 -8.79 -8.09 -5.24
CA SER A 130 -10.11 -7.62 -4.82
C SER A 130 -10.61 -8.34 -3.58
N PHE A 131 -10.50 -9.67 -3.59
CA PHE A 131 -10.86 -10.56 -2.48
C PHE A 131 -10.09 -10.23 -1.20
N LEU A 132 -8.76 -10.12 -1.30
CA LEU A 132 -7.90 -9.72 -0.20
C LEU A 132 -8.30 -8.34 0.30
N ASN A 133 -8.46 -7.35 -0.57
CA ASN A 133 -8.84 -6.02 -0.11
C ASN A 133 -10.17 -6.01 0.67
N ASP A 134 -11.15 -6.81 0.26
CA ASP A 134 -12.45 -6.89 0.94
C ASP A 134 -12.30 -7.56 2.30
N LEU A 135 -11.59 -8.68 2.34
CA LEU A 135 -11.22 -9.35 3.58
C LEU A 135 -10.50 -8.38 4.55
N LEU A 136 -9.61 -7.51 4.08
CA LEU A 136 -8.90 -6.54 4.93
C LEU A 136 -9.79 -5.40 5.45
N ILE A 137 -10.73 -4.91 4.63
CA ILE A 137 -11.59 -3.78 4.99
C ILE A 137 -12.69 -4.21 5.96
N PHE A 138 -13.42 -5.27 5.62
CA PHE A 138 -14.64 -5.63 6.32
C PHE A 138 -14.39 -6.40 7.62
N ASN A 139 -13.15 -6.88 7.81
CA ASN A 139 -12.71 -7.55 9.04
C ASN A 139 -11.78 -6.68 9.90
N ASN A 140 -11.69 -5.39 9.61
CA ASN A 140 -11.02 -4.41 10.46
C ASN A 140 -12.06 -3.44 11.02
N PRO A 141 -12.22 -3.29 12.35
CA PRO A 141 -13.32 -2.52 12.92
C PRO A 141 -13.28 -1.05 12.49
N VAL A 142 -12.09 -0.47 12.40
CA VAL A 142 -11.92 0.94 12.00
C VAL A 142 -12.26 1.14 10.51
N LEU A 143 -11.80 0.24 9.65
CA LEU A 143 -12.03 0.32 8.21
C LEU A 143 -13.46 -0.07 7.84
N TYR A 144 -14.02 -1.06 8.51
CA TYR A 144 -15.40 -1.52 8.40
C TYR A 144 -16.38 -0.36 8.60
N TYR A 145 -16.30 0.34 9.74
CA TYR A 145 -17.22 1.45 10.00
C TYR A 145 -17.05 2.61 9.02
N LYS A 146 -15.82 2.87 8.53
CA LYS A 146 -15.61 3.86 7.46
C LYS A 146 -16.27 3.43 6.15
N ALA A 147 -16.10 2.17 5.74
CA ALA A 147 -16.68 1.63 4.53
C ALA A 147 -18.21 1.63 4.61
N LEU A 148 -18.76 1.13 5.72
CA LEU A 148 -20.19 1.13 6.01
C LEU A 148 -20.76 2.56 5.96
N ASN A 149 -20.09 3.53 6.58
CA ASN A 149 -20.52 4.93 6.54
C ASN A 149 -20.54 5.50 5.11
N TYR A 150 -19.59 5.11 4.25
CA TYR A 150 -19.60 5.56 2.85
C TYR A 150 -20.76 4.91 2.07
N ILE A 151 -20.96 3.61 2.25
CA ILE A 151 -22.06 2.86 1.61
C ILE A 151 -23.42 3.42 2.05
N ASN A 152 -23.64 3.57 3.36
CA ASN A 152 -24.89 4.10 3.93
C ASN A 152 -25.16 5.55 3.51
N ASN A 153 -24.10 6.33 3.26
CA ASN A 153 -24.21 7.67 2.70
C ASN A 153 -24.25 7.68 1.17
N GLY A 154 -24.65 6.59 0.50
CA GLY A 154 -24.88 6.57 -0.95
C GLY A 154 -23.61 6.73 -1.80
N PHE A 155 -22.43 6.44 -1.27
CA PHE A 155 -21.23 6.36 -2.10
C PHE A 155 -21.12 4.99 -2.77
N VAL A 156 -20.85 5.01 -4.07
CA VAL A 156 -20.58 3.82 -4.87
C VAL A 156 -19.09 3.55 -4.89
N ARG A 157 -18.69 2.31 -4.61
CA ARG A 157 -17.31 1.86 -4.74
C ARG A 157 -16.93 1.82 -6.21
N LEU A 158 -15.81 2.44 -6.58
CA LEU A 158 -15.26 2.38 -7.92
C LEU A 158 -14.52 1.06 -8.13
N VAL A 159 -14.83 0.39 -9.24
CA VAL A 159 -14.21 -0.85 -9.72
C VAL A 159 -13.57 -0.55 -11.10
N PRO A 160 -12.38 -1.10 -11.41
CA PRO A 160 -11.56 -1.99 -10.61
C PRO A 160 -10.88 -1.29 -9.43
N LEU A 161 -10.45 -2.11 -8.46
CA LEU A 161 -9.65 -1.67 -7.33
C LEU A 161 -8.37 -0.99 -7.82
N SER A 162 -7.97 0.10 -7.16
CA SER A 162 -6.65 0.68 -7.42
C SER A 162 -5.65 0.13 -6.42
N PHE A 163 -4.51 -0.36 -6.89
CA PHE A 163 -3.40 -0.74 -6.03
C PHE A 163 -2.08 -0.23 -6.57
N ARG A 164 -1.06 -0.23 -5.72
CA ARG A 164 0.30 0.17 -6.04
C ARG A 164 1.25 -0.80 -5.35
N LEU A 165 2.16 -1.37 -6.12
CA LEU A 165 3.28 -2.12 -5.58
C LEU A 165 4.37 -1.12 -5.13
N GLU A 166 5.08 -1.43 -4.06
CA GLU A 166 6.29 -0.74 -3.61
C GLU A 166 7.51 -1.66 -3.62
N ASP A 167 8.22 -1.76 -2.51
CA ASP A 167 9.47 -2.51 -2.44
C ASP A 167 9.25 -3.99 -2.78
N GLU A 168 10.19 -4.56 -3.54
CA GLU A 168 10.26 -5.98 -3.86
C GLU A 168 11.56 -6.55 -3.31
N PHE A 169 11.48 -7.69 -2.64
CA PHE A 169 12.60 -8.44 -2.11
C PHE A 169 12.44 -9.92 -2.47
N ILE A 170 13.42 -10.48 -3.15
CA ILE A 170 13.38 -11.82 -3.71
C ILE A 170 14.55 -12.62 -3.16
N ILE A 171 14.30 -13.83 -2.68
CA ILE A 171 15.35 -14.81 -2.34
C ILE A 171 15.14 -16.02 -3.27
N ARG A 172 16.20 -16.52 -3.91
CA ARG A 172 16.14 -17.69 -4.79
C ARG A 172 17.23 -18.69 -4.46
N ASN A 173 16.93 -19.97 -4.55
CA ASN A 173 17.86 -21.09 -4.58
C ASN A 173 17.32 -22.08 -5.65
N GLU A 174 18.11 -23.07 -6.04
CA GLU A 174 17.71 -24.17 -6.94
C GLU A 174 16.32 -24.76 -6.60
N ASN A 175 15.98 -24.84 -5.32
CA ASN A 175 14.70 -25.39 -4.88
C ASN A 175 13.67 -24.34 -4.45
N LEU A 176 14.09 -23.14 -4.06
CA LEU A 176 13.24 -22.17 -3.35
C LEU A 176 13.13 -20.87 -4.13
N HIS A 177 11.91 -20.40 -4.38
CA HIS A 177 11.67 -19.04 -4.88
C HIS A 177 10.78 -18.30 -3.89
N PHE A 178 11.34 -17.23 -3.34
CA PHE A 178 10.71 -16.34 -2.40
C PHE A 178 10.57 -14.97 -3.02
N GLU A 179 9.39 -14.39 -2.91
CA GLU A 179 9.09 -13.03 -3.34
C GLU A 179 8.30 -12.34 -2.23
N MET A 180 8.84 -11.23 -1.73
CA MET A 180 8.18 -10.30 -0.83
C MET A 180 7.94 -8.98 -1.51
N ILE A 181 6.67 -8.60 -1.62
CA ILE A 181 6.26 -7.35 -2.26
C ILE A 181 5.37 -6.53 -1.32
N GLU A 182 5.70 -5.26 -1.19
CA GLU A 182 4.87 -4.29 -0.50
C GLU A 182 3.68 -3.88 -1.40
N VAL A 183 2.44 -4.12 -0.96
CA VAL A 183 1.22 -3.84 -1.74
C VAL A 183 0.34 -2.83 -1.00
N PHE A 184 0.05 -1.71 -1.67
CA PHE A 184 -0.92 -0.71 -1.23
C PHE A 184 -2.23 -0.90 -1.97
N LEU A 185 -3.32 -1.16 -1.25
CA LEU A 185 -4.66 -1.35 -1.82
C LEU A 185 -5.48 -0.08 -1.56
N THR A 186 -6.27 0.38 -2.52
CA THR A 186 -7.02 1.62 -2.37
C THR A 186 -8.41 1.47 -2.93
N ASN A 187 -9.39 1.56 -2.02
CA ASN A 187 -10.80 1.65 -2.37
C ASN A 187 -11.20 3.10 -2.54
N LYS A 188 -11.67 3.43 -3.74
CA LYS A 188 -12.21 4.75 -4.07
C LYS A 188 -13.73 4.66 -4.03
N TYR A 189 -14.36 5.64 -3.39
CA TYR A 189 -15.80 5.76 -3.27
C TYR A 189 -16.24 7.08 -3.88
N LYS A 190 -17.27 7.05 -4.72
CA LYS A 190 -17.77 8.22 -5.45
C LYS A 190 -19.25 8.43 -5.17
N ARG A 191 -19.62 9.67 -4.88
CA ARG A 191 -21.00 10.15 -4.76
C ARG A 191 -21.06 11.54 -5.37
N TYR A 192 -21.80 11.73 -6.46
CA TYR A 192 -21.78 12.99 -7.22
C TYR A 192 -20.34 13.41 -7.57
N LYS A 193 -20.07 14.71 -7.75
CA LYS A 193 -18.71 15.26 -7.96
C LYS A 193 -17.78 15.10 -6.75
N ASN A 194 -18.22 14.49 -5.66
CA ASN A 194 -17.42 14.26 -4.45
C ASN A 194 -16.73 12.90 -4.48
N TYR A 195 -15.44 12.91 -4.11
CA TYR A 195 -14.61 11.73 -4.01
C TYR A 195 -14.19 11.50 -2.56
N LYS A 196 -14.41 10.29 -2.06
CA LYS A 196 -13.85 9.82 -0.79
C LYS A 196 -12.98 8.60 -1.07
N LYS A 197 -11.92 8.43 -0.29
CA LYS A 197 -10.99 7.32 -0.45
C LYS A 197 -10.85 6.63 0.90
N ILE A 198 -10.95 5.31 0.90
CA ILE A 198 -10.42 4.48 1.96
C ILE A 198 -9.13 3.89 1.39
N GLU A 199 -8.02 4.49 1.80
CA GLU A 199 -6.73 3.85 1.61
C GLU A 199 -6.59 2.79 2.69
N THR A 200 -6.54 1.54 2.25
CA THR A 200 -6.06 0.45 3.09
C THR A 200 -4.58 0.30 2.83
N PHE A 201 -3.85 0.02 3.89
CA PHE A 201 -2.45 -0.32 3.73
C PHE A 201 -2.22 -1.57 4.52
N PHE A 202 -1.45 -2.42 3.89
CA PHE A 202 -1.12 -3.69 4.44
C PHE A 202 0.15 -3.52 5.29
N LYS A 203 0.13 -3.94 6.57
CA LYS A 203 1.34 -4.01 7.41
C LYS A 203 1.79 -5.47 7.53
N GLY A 204 2.87 -5.86 6.86
CA GLY A 204 3.52 -7.17 7.05
C GLY A 204 4.26 -7.71 5.82
N LEU A 205 4.84 -8.91 5.98
CA LEU A 205 5.74 -9.59 5.02
C LEU A 205 5.02 -10.60 4.10
N ALA A 206 4.62 -10.26 2.88
CA ALA A 206 3.93 -11.21 2.00
C ALA A 206 4.88 -12.12 1.17
N ILE A 207 4.93 -13.42 1.40
CA ILE A 207 5.64 -14.48 0.67
C ILE A 207 4.64 -15.18 -0.30
N SER A 208 5.05 -15.83 -1.38
CA SER A 208 4.13 -16.62 -2.24
C SER A 208 4.86 -17.77 -2.96
N THR A 209 4.16 -18.77 -3.50
CA THR A 209 4.72 -20.00 -4.14
C THR A 209 3.69 -20.56 -5.11
N LYS A 210 4.16 -21.27 -6.13
CA LYS A 210 3.30 -21.92 -7.13
C LYS A 210 3.51 -23.42 -7.09
N LEU A 211 2.43 -24.20 -6.98
CA LEU A 211 2.45 -25.63 -6.67
C LEU A 211 2.82 -26.61 -7.83
N LYS A 212 3.59 -26.20 -8.85
CA LYS A 212 3.89 -27.12 -9.98
C LYS A 212 4.74 -28.33 -9.52
N ASN A 213 4.19 -29.55 -9.62
CA ASN A 213 4.77 -30.87 -9.28
C ASN A 213 5.15 -31.08 -7.80
N ILE A 214 4.14 -31.44 -6.99
CA ILE A 214 4.24 -31.53 -5.53
C ILE A 214 4.91 -32.85 -5.08
N LYS A 215 6.23 -32.82 -4.88
CA LYS A 215 6.94 -33.68 -3.91
C LYS A 215 7.46 -32.91 -2.68
N LYS A 216 7.57 -31.58 -2.78
CA LYS A 216 7.90 -30.66 -1.67
C LYS A 216 7.10 -29.38 -1.88
N ILE A 217 6.18 -29.06 -0.96
CA ILE A 217 5.60 -27.72 -0.92
C ILE A 217 6.69 -26.81 -0.38
N ASN A 218 7.05 -25.79 -1.16
CA ASN A 218 7.93 -24.72 -0.70
C ASN A 218 7.08 -23.49 -0.42
N ASN A 219 7.26 -22.91 0.76
CA ASN A 219 6.28 -22.11 1.49
C ASN A 219 5.88 -20.78 0.81
N PRO A 220 4.59 -20.47 0.75
CA PRO A 220 4.08 -19.18 0.32
C PRO A 220 3.26 -18.46 1.39
N ILE A 221 3.48 -17.17 1.64
CA ILE A 221 3.05 -16.42 2.84
C ILE A 221 2.55 -14.98 2.61
N LEU A 222 1.44 -14.68 1.93
CA LEU A 222 0.94 -13.30 1.89
C LEU A 222 0.37 -12.84 3.26
N ILE A 223 0.87 -11.74 3.84
CA ILE A 223 0.53 -11.33 5.22
C ILE A 223 -0.67 -10.35 5.31
N TYR A 224 -1.41 -10.37 6.44
CA TYR A 224 -2.03 -9.28 7.24
C TYR A 224 -2.94 -9.76 8.37
N SER A 225 -3.05 -8.86 9.37
CA SER A 225 -4.09 -8.66 10.39
C SER A 225 -4.17 -9.64 11.55
N ASN A 226 -3.79 -9.14 12.74
CA ASN A 226 -4.19 -9.69 14.03
C ASN A 226 -5.72 -9.83 14.21
N LEU A 227 -6.53 -9.06 13.46
CA LEU A 227 -7.99 -9.01 13.64
C LEU A 227 -8.76 -10.08 12.86
N LEU A 228 -8.19 -10.68 11.80
CA LEU A 228 -8.86 -11.81 11.12
C LEU A 228 -9.01 -13.03 12.03
N PHE A 229 -8.20 -13.08 13.10
CA PHE A 229 -8.15 -14.16 14.07
C PHE A 229 -9.08 -13.98 15.25
N SER A 230 -9.71 -12.80 15.43
CA SER A 230 -10.63 -12.64 16.56
C SER A 230 -11.88 -13.50 16.38
N ASN A 231 -12.34 -13.68 15.14
CA ASN A 231 -13.36 -14.66 14.82
C ASN A 231 -13.24 -15.16 13.36
N PRO A 232 -12.38 -16.16 13.10
CA PRO A 232 -12.10 -16.61 11.73
C PRO A 232 -13.29 -17.32 11.08
N LYS A 233 -14.39 -17.60 11.79
CA LYS A 233 -15.62 -18.17 11.20
C LYS A 233 -16.62 -17.11 10.74
N GLU A 234 -16.45 -15.85 11.16
CA GLU A 234 -17.35 -14.72 10.85
C GLU A 234 -16.64 -13.70 9.95
N ILE A 235 -15.90 -14.19 8.95
CA ILE A 235 -15.22 -13.31 7.99
C ILE A 235 -16.28 -12.67 7.09
N LYS A 236 -16.29 -11.34 7.06
CA LYS A 236 -17.22 -10.54 6.26
C LYS A 236 -16.64 -10.14 4.92
N PHE A 237 -17.48 -10.11 3.90
CA PHE A 237 -17.17 -9.70 2.54
C PHE A 237 -18.21 -8.75 1.98
N LEU A 238 -17.86 -8.11 0.87
CA LEU A 238 -18.78 -7.32 0.07
C LEU A 238 -19.27 -8.15 -1.11
N LYS A 239 -20.58 -8.28 -1.26
CA LYS A 239 -21.20 -8.84 -2.46
C LYS A 239 -21.91 -7.75 -3.23
N THR A 240 -21.71 -7.73 -4.54
CA THR A 240 -22.54 -6.92 -5.42
C THR A 240 -23.91 -7.59 -5.51
N LYS A 241 -24.93 -6.90 -5.01
CA LYS A 241 -26.31 -7.33 -5.21
C LYS A 241 -26.72 -6.94 -6.62
N SER A 242 -27.01 -7.92 -7.46
CA SER A 242 -27.69 -7.69 -8.73
C SER A 242 -29.16 -7.44 -8.43
N PHE A 243 -29.68 -6.27 -8.82
CA PHE A 243 -31.13 -6.06 -8.80
C PHE A 243 -31.78 -6.96 -9.85
N ASN A 244 -32.73 -7.79 -9.41
CA ASN A 244 -33.64 -8.44 -10.33
C ASN A 244 -34.63 -7.36 -10.79
N ILE A 245 -34.51 -6.91 -12.04
CA ILE A 245 -35.33 -5.83 -12.64
C ILE A 245 -36.84 -6.17 -12.62
N ASN A 246 -37.20 -7.41 -12.31
CA ASN A 246 -38.59 -7.87 -12.20
C ASN A 246 -39.25 -7.60 -10.83
N GLU A 247 -38.48 -7.29 -9.78
CA GLU A 247 -39.04 -6.94 -8.47
C GLU A 247 -39.16 -5.41 -8.34
N SER A 248 -40.40 -4.93 -8.55
CA SER A 248 -40.86 -3.55 -8.35
C SER A 248 -40.21 -2.46 -9.22
N LYS A 249 -40.71 -2.32 -10.46
CA LYS A 249 -40.45 -1.14 -11.32
C LYS A 249 -40.68 0.20 -10.59
N ASN A 250 -41.60 0.26 -9.62
CA ASN A 250 -41.95 1.51 -8.94
C ASN A 250 -40.92 1.96 -7.87
N ASP A 251 -40.26 1.03 -7.18
CA ASP A 251 -39.25 1.39 -6.18
C ASP A 251 -37.92 1.77 -6.84
N ILE A 252 -37.59 1.10 -7.94
CA ILE A 252 -36.44 1.43 -8.79
C ILE A 252 -36.64 2.81 -9.45
N ILE A 253 -37.84 3.12 -9.94
CA ILE A 253 -38.13 4.44 -10.51
C ILE A 253 -38.04 5.52 -9.45
N ASN A 254 -38.50 5.32 -8.20
CA ASN A 254 -38.38 6.31 -7.13
C ASN A 254 -36.93 6.50 -6.63
N LEU A 255 -36.14 5.43 -6.55
CA LEU A 255 -34.70 5.49 -6.25
C LEU A 255 -33.94 6.22 -7.37
N LEU A 256 -34.22 5.88 -8.62
CA LEU A 256 -33.62 6.53 -9.78
C LEU A 256 -34.09 7.98 -9.91
N TYR A 257 -35.37 8.32 -9.72
CA TYR A 257 -35.86 9.70 -9.88
C TYR A 257 -35.25 10.67 -8.87
N ASN A 258 -35.02 10.22 -7.64
CA ASN A 258 -34.35 11.03 -6.62
C ASN A 258 -32.83 11.13 -6.85
N GLU A 259 -32.23 10.24 -7.63
CA GLU A 259 -30.81 10.25 -7.99
C GLU A 259 -30.50 10.76 -9.42
N ILE A 260 -31.47 10.87 -10.33
CA ILE A 260 -31.31 11.22 -11.76
C ILE A 260 -30.94 12.70 -12.00
N LYS A 261 -30.84 13.52 -10.94
CA LYS A 261 -30.02 14.76 -11.01
C LYS A 261 -28.50 14.49 -11.02
N LEU A 262 -28.08 13.22 -11.09
CA LEU A 262 -26.74 12.76 -11.48
C LEU A 262 -26.68 12.54 -12.99
N THR A 263 -26.35 13.60 -13.71
CA THR A 263 -26.01 13.58 -15.12
C THR A 263 -24.99 12.48 -15.49
N ASN A 264 -25.35 11.67 -16.50
CA ASN A 264 -24.46 10.97 -17.44
C ASN A 264 -23.30 10.14 -16.89
N VAL A 265 -23.54 9.33 -15.86
CA VAL A 265 -22.66 8.20 -15.58
C VAL A 265 -23.52 6.99 -15.20
N PHE A 266 -24.04 6.28 -16.21
CA PHE A 266 -24.55 4.93 -16.05
C PHE A 266 -23.38 4.00 -15.66
N TYR A 267 -23.01 4.02 -14.39
CA TYR A 267 -22.41 2.84 -13.76
C TYR A 267 -23.57 1.99 -13.29
N ASN A 268 -23.61 0.72 -13.71
CA ASN A 268 -24.48 -0.30 -13.16
C ASN A 268 -24.70 -0.06 -11.66
N ALA A 269 -25.93 0.28 -11.27
CA ALA A 269 -26.30 0.54 -9.89
C ALA A 269 -26.28 -0.79 -9.12
N TYR A 270 -25.10 -1.27 -8.77
CA TYR A 270 -24.95 -2.37 -7.84
C TYR A 270 -25.12 -1.81 -6.43
N THR A 271 -26.14 -2.27 -5.71
CA THR A 271 -26.12 -2.11 -4.26
C THR A 271 -25.10 -3.08 -3.68
N LEU A 272 -24.36 -2.62 -2.67
CA LEU A 272 -23.33 -3.38 -2.01
C LEU A 272 -23.93 -3.95 -0.74
N GLU A 273 -23.89 -5.27 -0.59
CA GLU A 273 -24.34 -5.97 0.61
C GLU A 273 -23.12 -6.54 1.33
N ILE A 274 -23.11 -6.42 2.66
CA ILE A 274 -22.10 -7.08 3.48
C ILE A 274 -22.65 -8.45 3.81
N ILE A 275 -21.91 -9.48 3.42
CA ILE A 275 -22.28 -10.88 3.60
C ILE A 275 -21.22 -11.60 4.41
N ASP A 276 -21.60 -12.71 5.02
CA ASP A 276 -20.64 -13.60 5.66
C ASP A 276 -19.98 -14.53 4.63
N ILE A 277 -18.78 -15.03 4.95
CA ILE A 277 -18.03 -15.97 4.11
C ILE A 277 -18.84 -17.23 3.76
N SER A 278 -19.76 -17.64 4.62
CA SER A 278 -20.66 -18.78 4.41
C SER A 278 -21.57 -18.62 3.18
N GLU A 279 -21.76 -17.40 2.68
CA GLU A 279 -22.53 -17.11 1.47
C GLU A 279 -21.67 -17.07 0.18
N LEU A 280 -20.37 -17.31 0.30
CA LEU A 280 -19.42 -17.40 -0.82
C LEU A 280 -18.99 -18.84 -1.08
N ASN A 281 -18.39 -19.11 -2.24
CA ASN A 281 -17.83 -20.42 -2.61
C ASN A 281 -16.49 -20.70 -1.89
N PHE A 282 -16.41 -20.40 -0.60
CA PHE A 282 -15.21 -20.59 0.20
C PHE A 282 -15.53 -21.33 1.50
N GLU A 283 -14.59 -22.14 1.96
CA GLU A 283 -14.69 -22.90 3.19
C GLU A 283 -13.53 -22.54 4.12
N ILE A 284 -13.82 -22.49 5.44
CA ILE A 284 -12.81 -22.24 6.47
C ILE A 284 -12.65 -23.50 7.33
N THR A 285 -11.43 -24.03 7.36
CA THR A 285 -11.09 -25.23 8.12
C THR A 285 -9.98 -24.95 9.12
N ASN A 286 -10.17 -25.36 10.37
CA ASN A 286 -9.09 -25.37 11.35
C ASN A 286 -8.10 -26.49 10.99
N LEU A 287 -6.84 -26.14 10.80
CA LEU A 287 -5.79 -27.11 10.48
C LEU A 287 -5.14 -27.67 11.75
N LEU A 288 -4.71 -26.79 12.66
CA LEU A 288 -4.03 -27.13 13.91
C LEU A 288 -3.92 -25.87 14.81
N HIS A 289 -3.98 -26.00 16.14
CA HIS A 289 -3.74 -24.90 17.11
C HIS A 289 -4.40 -23.55 16.78
N ASN A 290 -5.66 -23.55 16.34
CA ASN A 290 -6.40 -22.34 15.93
C ASN A 290 -5.78 -21.58 14.75
N ILE A 291 -4.98 -22.27 13.93
CA ILE A 291 -4.54 -21.80 12.63
C ILE A 291 -5.52 -22.35 11.59
N TYR A 292 -6.17 -21.43 10.90
CA TYR A 292 -7.24 -21.71 9.96
C TYR A 292 -6.76 -21.58 8.52
N CYS A 293 -7.35 -22.38 7.63
CA CYS A 293 -7.19 -22.26 6.19
C CYS A 293 -8.53 -21.91 5.54
N LEU A 294 -8.52 -20.89 4.69
CA LEU A 294 -9.60 -20.49 3.81
C LEU A 294 -9.28 -20.94 2.39
N TYR A 295 -10.16 -21.72 1.77
CA TYR A 295 -9.95 -22.23 0.41
C TYR A 295 -11.23 -22.16 -0.41
N ASN A 296 -11.11 -22.02 -1.73
CA ASN A 296 -12.26 -22.12 -2.63
C ASN A 296 -12.78 -23.56 -2.60
N ILE A 297 -14.09 -23.74 -2.51
CA ILE A 297 -14.74 -25.07 -2.51
C ILE A 297 -14.37 -25.87 -3.77
N GLU A 298 -14.13 -25.19 -4.90
CA GLU A 298 -13.67 -25.82 -6.15
C GLU A 298 -12.30 -26.48 -6.00
N ASP A 299 -11.46 -25.99 -5.09
CA ASP A 299 -10.10 -26.48 -4.85
C ASP A 299 -10.03 -27.56 -3.73
N LYS A 300 -11.19 -28.08 -3.28
CA LYS A 300 -11.32 -28.94 -2.09
C LYS A 300 -10.49 -30.21 -2.15
N GLU A 301 -10.46 -30.90 -3.29
CA GLU A 301 -9.68 -32.14 -3.47
C GLU A 301 -8.18 -31.87 -3.35
N THR A 302 -7.70 -30.82 -4.02
CA THR A 302 -6.31 -30.37 -3.94
C THR A 302 -5.96 -29.98 -2.50
N PHE A 303 -6.83 -29.22 -1.81
CA PHE A 303 -6.64 -28.86 -0.42
C PHE A 303 -6.49 -30.09 0.49
N PHE A 304 -7.34 -31.12 0.36
CA PHE A 304 -7.26 -32.32 1.17
C PHE A 304 -5.93 -33.06 1.00
N ASN A 305 -5.43 -33.13 -0.23
CA ASN A 305 -4.12 -33.74 -0.52
C ASN A 305 -2.96 -32.97 0.14
N LEU A 306 -3.09 -31.64 0.29
CA LEU A 306 -2.06 -30.78 0.87
C LEU A 306 -2.21 -30.58 2.38
N LYS A 307 -3.37 -30.93 2.96
CA LYS A 307 -3.69 -30.71 4.37
C LYS A 307 -2.61 -31.22 5.33
N LEU A 308 -2.10 -32.43 5.10
CA LEU A 308 -1.03 -33.03 5.90
C LEU A 308 0.29 -32.25 5.80
N ILE A 309 0.56 -31.67 4.63
CA ILE A 309 1.76 -30.86 4.42
C ILE A 309 1.58 -29.51 5.14
N PHE A 310 0.39 -28.89 5.08
CA PHE A 310 0.11 -27.67 5.83
C PHE A 310 0.23 -27.85 7.33
N GLN A 311 -0.26 -28.96 7.87
CA GLN A 311 -0.10 -29.27 9.29
C GLN A 311 1.38 -29.38 9.70
N LYS A 312 2.20 -30.06 8.91
CA LYS A 312 3.65 -30.12 9.13
C LYS A 312 4.32 -28.75 9.05
N THR A 313 3.90 -27.90 8.10
CA THR A 313 4.39 -26.52 7.99
C THR A 313 4.00 -25.70 9.21
N ILE A 314 2.76 -25.81 9.69
CA ILE A 314 2.29 -25.13 10.89
C ILE A 314 3.16 -25.51 12.11
N GLU A 315 3.38 -26.80 12.32
CA GLU A 315 4.19 -27.27 13.45
C GLU A 315 5.62 -26.74 13.39
N LYS A 316 6.26 -26.87 12.23
CA LYS A 316 7.67 -26.50 12.06
C LYS A 316 7.91 -25.00 11.98
N PHE A 317 6.93 -24.22 11.55
CA PHE A 317 7.14 -22.81 11.25
C PHE A 317 6.29 -21.87 12.11
N PHE A 318 5.00 -22.15 12.31
CA PHE A 318 4.16 -21.25 13.12
C PHE A 318 4.33 -21.49 14.61
N ILE A 319 4.33 -22.76 15.05
CA ILE A 319 4.41 -23.06 16.49
C ILE A 319 5.79 -22.75 17.03
N ILE A 320 6.84 -23.26 16.37
CA ILE A 320 8.24 -23.07 16.81
C ILE A 320 8.57 -21.59 16.96
N ASN A 321 8.08 -20.75 16.05
CA ASN A 321 8.33 -19.32 16.08
C ASN A 321 7.22 -18.50 16.78
N ASN A 322 6.28 -19.16 17.47
CA ASN A 322 5.18 -18.55 18.23
C ASN A 322 4.23 -17.64 17.42
N TYR A 323 4.00 -17.96 16.14
CA TYR A 323 3.02 -17.29 15.27
C TYR A 323 1.62 -17.88 15.40
N THR A 324 1.13 -18.00 16.63
CA THR A 324 -0.11 -18.73 16.97
C THR A 324 -1.40 -18.09 16.41
N LYS A 325 -1.31 -16.85 15.92
CA LYS A 325 -2.42 -16.12 15.29
C LYS A 325 -2.18 -15.99 13.78
N SER A 326 -1.87 -17.09 13.10
CA SER A 326 -1.57 -17.09 11.66
C SER A 326 -2.68 -17.76 10.85
N PHE A 327 -2.88 -17.34 9.60
CA PHE A 327 -3.97 -17.78 8.71
C PHE A 327 -3.38 -18.36 7.44
N ILE A 328 -4.15 -19.15 6.71
CA ILE A 328 -3.77 -19.66 5.41
C ILE A 328 -4.89 -19.36 4.43
N ILE A 329 -4.58 -18.89 3.23
CA ILE A 329 -5.52 -18.80 2.10
C ILE A 329 -4.96 -19.68 0.99
N PHE A 330 -5.80 -20.55 0.43
CA PHE A 330 -5.47 -21.33 -0.75
C PHE A 330 -6.38 -20.91 -1.90
N TYR A 331 -5.79 -20.49 -3.01
CA TYR A 331 -6.51 -19.93 -4.15
C TYR A 331 -5.74 -20.17 -5.45
N GLU A 332 -6.36 -20.82 -6.44
CA GLU A 332 -5.80 -21.04 -7.79
C GLU A 332 -4.36 -21.62 -7.77
N ASP A 333 -4.15 -22.73 -7.05
CA ASP A 333 -2.84 -23.41 -6.89
C ASP A 333 -1.73 -22.57 -6.24
N ILE A 334 -2.09 -21.43 -5.65
CA ILE A 334 -1.21 -20.59 -4.86
C ILE A 334 -1.69 -20.63 -3.42
N ILE A 335 -0.78 -20.92 -2.50
CA ILE A 335 -1.08 -20.82 -1.07
C ILE A 335 -0.57 -19.44 -0.61
N TYR A 336 -1.19 -18.88 0.41
CA TYR A 336 -0.90 -17.58 0.98
C TYR A 336 -1.00 -17.74 2.50
N LEU A 337 0.11 -17.95 3.17
CA LEU A 337 0.23 -17.98 4.63
C LEU A 337 0.26 -16.53 5.20
N PHE A 338 -0.42 -16.26 6.31
CA PHE A 338 -0.52 -14.94 6.93
C PHE A 338 0.09 -15.02 8.31
N LEU A 339 1.29 -14.46 8.53
CA LEU A 339 1.93 -14.43 9.86
C LEU A 339 1.50 -13.19 10.63
N ASN A 340 1.01 -13.42 11.84
CA ASN A 340 0.93 -12.39 12.84
C ASN A 340 2.15 -12.49 13.75
N TYR A 341 3.05 -11.51 13.63
CA TYR A 341 4.34 -11.51 14.30
C TYR A 341 4.33 -10.47 15.42
N GLU A 342 4.51 -10.89 16.68
CA GLU A 342 4.36 -10.00 17.85
C GLU A 342 5.56 -9.04 18.05
N ASP A 343 6.79 -9.39 17.63
CA ASP A 343 7.96 -8.49 17.83
C ASP A 343 8.10 -7.36 16.80
N ASN A 344 7.03 -7.00 16.07
CA ASN A 344 7.00 -5.84 15.18
C ASN A 344 8.17 -5.75 14.19
N ILE A 345 8.56 -6.85 13.53
CA ILE A 345 9.65 -6.84 12.50
C ILE A 345 9.46 -5.65 11.56
N ILE A 346 8.23 -5.42 11.10
CA ILE A 346 7.83 -4.21 10.39
C ILE A 346 7.02 -3.32 11.34
N SER A 347 7.69 -2.40 12.03
CA SER A 347 7.05 -1.40 12.88
C SER A 347 6.47 -0.21 12.10
N ASN A 348 6.97 0.03 10.88
CA ASN A 348 6.59 1.15 10.03
C ASN A 348 5.52 0.78 9.01
N LYS A 349 4.89 1.79 8.40
CA LYS A 349 3.94 1.57 7.29
C LYS A 349 4.62 0.90 6.09
N ASN A 350 5.90 1.20 5.88
CA ASN A 350 6.64 0.77 4.70
C ASN A 350 7.77 -0.19 5.04
N LEU A 351 8.06 -1.10 4.11
CA LEU A 351 9.26 -1.94 4.17
C LEU A 351 10.51 -1.03 4.10
N PHE A 352 11.51 -1.35 4.93
CA PHE A 352 12.79 -0.63 5.01
C PHE A 352 12.63 0.90 5.03
N TYR A 353 11.74 1.39 5.90
CA TYR A 353 11.37 2.79 5.98
C TYR A 353 12.58 3.73 6.08
N VAL A 354 12.64 4.70 5.17
CA VAL A 354 13.59 5.82 5.19
C VAL A 354 12.84 7.11 5.50
N PRO A 355 13.23 7.88 6.53
CA PRO A 355 12.58 9.14 6.84
C PRO A 355 12.85 10.19 5.76
N SER A 356 11.98 11.20 5.69
CA SER A 356 12.15 12.30 4.74
C SER A 356 13.51 13.00 4.90
N PHE A 357 14.08 13.52 3.82
CA PHE A 357 15.42 14.14 3.84
C PHE A 357 15.53 15.31 4.84
N LEU A 358 14.44 16.07 5.06
CA LEU A 358 14.40 17.14 6.08
C LEU A 358 14.50 16.61 7.51
N LYS A 359 13.96 15.41 7.78
CA LYS A 359 14.02 14.74 9.10
C LYS A 359 15.28 13.91 9.28
N ALA A 360 15.97 13.58 8.20
CA ALA A 360 17.22 12.84 8.24
C ALA A 360 18.39 13.73 8.71
N ASN A 361 19.21 13.19 9.62
CA ASN A 361 20.43 13.82 10.09
C ASN A 361 21.49 12.74 10.40
N SER A 362 22.74 13.17 10.60
CA SER A 362 23.87 12.27 10.86
C SER A 362 23.70 11.36 12.08
N LYS A 363 22.97 11.83 13.11
CA LYS A 363 22.69 11.05 14.33
C LYS A 363 21.69 9.92 14.07
N ASN A 364 20.77 10.11 13.13
CA ASN A 364 19.69 9.18 12.81
C ASN A 364 20.05 8.18 11.70
N LEU A 365 21.15 8.38 10.98
CA LEU A 365 21.57 7.45 9.91
C LEU A 365 22.04 6.10 10.45
N ASN A 366 22.76 6.06 11.57
CA ASN A 366 23.22 4.78 12.16
C ASN A 366 22.03 3.92 12.62
N PRO A 367 21.09 4.45 13.44
CA PRO A 367 19.87 3.72 13.80
C PRO A 367 19.06 3.26 12.59
N LEU A 368 18.97 4.08 11.53
CA LEU A 368 18.29 3.71 10.30
C LEU A 368 18.89 2.47 9.64
N ILE A 369 20.21 2.47 9.42
CA ILE A 369 20.90 1.35 8.77
C ILE A 369 20.79 0.09 9.64
N PHE A 370 20.98 0.23 10.95
CA PHE A 370 20.87 -0.90 11.89
C PHE A 370 19.46 -1.49 11.91
N ASN A 371 18.41 -0.66 11.91
CA ASN A 371 17.04 -1.14 11.86
C ASN A 371 16.75 -1.89 10.55
N ILE A 372 17.18 -1.35 9.41
CA ILE A 372 17.02 -2.03 8.11
C ILE A 372 17.80 -3.34 8.07
N LYS A 373 19.02 -3.37 8.62
CA LYS A 373 19.84 -4.57 8.73
C LYS A 373 19.15 -5.64 9.59
N ASN A 374 18.73 -5.29 10.80
CA ASN A 374 18.03 -6.23 11.69
C ASN A 374 16.73 -6.74 11.07
N GLN A 375 15.99 -5.88 10.36
CA GLN A 375 14.81 -6.31 9.61
C GLN A 375 15.16 -7.35 8.55
N LEU A 376 16.20 -7.10 7.74
CA LEU A 376 16.67 -8.04 6.74
C LEU A 376 17.14 -9.36 7.34
N GLU A 377 17.93 -9.31 8.42
CA GLU A 377 18.44 -10.50 9.10
C GLU A 377 17.28 -11.33 9.67
N LYS A 378 16.35 -10.71 10.39
CA LYS A 378 15.15 -11.41 10.89
C LYS A 378 14.31 -11.99 9.76
N ILE A 379 14.15 -11.27 8.64
CA ILE A 379 13.46 -11.79 7.47
C ILE A 379 14.19 -13.03 6.95
N LEU A 380 15.51 -13.01 6.86
CA LEU A 380 16.30 -14.14 6.39
C LEU A 380 16.29 -15.34 7.35
N GLU A 381 16.26 -15.10 8.66
CA GLU A 381 16.10 -16.13 9.70
C GLU A 381 14.77 -16.88 9.57
N LEU A 382 13.71 -16.26 9.02
CA LEU A 382 12.46 -16.97 8.70
C LEU A 382 12.65 -18.06 7.61
N PHE A 383 13.79 -18.06 6.91
CA PHE A 383 14.06 -18.94 5.78
C PHE A 383 15.24 -19.91 6.00
N SER A 384 15.99 -19.75 7.10
CA SER A 384 16.98 -20.73 7.58
C SER A 384 16.30 -21.80 8.41
#